data_AF-A0A3Q9G5N9-F1
#
_entry.id   AF-A0A3Q9G5N9-F1
#
_cell.length_a   1.000
_cell.length_b   1.000
_cell.length_c   1.000
_cell.angle_alpha   90.00
_cell.angle_beta   90.00
_cell.angle_gamma   90.00
#
_symmetry.space_group_name_H-M   'P 1'
#
loop_
_entity.id
_entity.type
_entity.pdbx_description
1 polymer ?
#
loop_
_entity_poly.entity_id
_entity_poly.type
_entity_poly.pdbx_seq_one_letter_code
_entity_poly.pdbx_strand_id
1 'polypeptide(L)'
;MSAGEKRTAGRGALEEIATLSPGKSVEIRVPYVGAVQAIAGPRHTRGTPPNVVEIDLDTWLDLTVGAVSWDDAVDAGKVGASGVRADLSAYLPLFRGSKNGI
;
A
#
# COMPACT_ATOMS: atom_id res chain seq x y z
N MET A 1 12.93 13.81 -6.57
CA MET A 1 11.67 13.83 -7.34
C MET A 1 10.90 15.09 -7.01
N SER A 2 10.41 15.80 -8.01
CA SER A 2 9.39 16.83 -7.89
C SER A 2 8.09 16.26 -7.32
N ALA A 3 7.21 17.12 -6.82
CA ALA A 3 5.90 16.68 -6.33
C ALA A 3 5.04 16.01 -7.42
N GLY A 4 5.19 16.43 -8.69
CA GLY A 4 4.54 15.79 -9.83
C GLY A 4 5.04 14.37 -10.07
N GLU A 5 6.36 14.19 -10.08
CA GLU A 5 7.00 12.86 -10.25
C GLU A 5 6.61 11.91 -9.13
N LYS A 6 6.60 12.37 -7.87
CA LYS A 6 6.17 11.55 -6.74
C LYS A 6 4.72 11.09 -6.88
N ARG A 7 3.79 11.96 -7.28
CA ARG A 7 2.39 11.58 -7.49
C ARG A 7 2.23 10.56 -8.61
N THR A 8 2.95 10.73 -9.71
CA THR A 8 2.95 9.75 -10.81
C THR A 8 3.47 8.40 -10.35
N ALA A 9 4.61 8.37 -9.65
CA ALA A 9 5.19 7.14 -9.09
C ALA A 9 4.24 6.47 -8.08
N GLY A 10 3.63 7.25 -7.18
CA GLY A 10 2.70 6.75 -6.17
C GLY A 10 1.44 6.15 -6.79
N ARG A 11 0.91 6.77 -7.86
CA ARG A 11 -0.22 6.22 -8.63
C ARG A 11 0.17 4.91 -9.32
N GLY A 12 1.31 4.88 -10.00
CA GLY A 12 1.80 3.66 -10.66
C GLY A 12 1.98 2.51 -9.66
N ALA A 13 2.56 2.78 -8.48
CA ALA A 13 2.69 1.81 -7.41
C ALA A 13 1.33 1.30 -6.87
N LEU A 14 0.33 2.18 -6.74
CA LEU A 14 -1.03 1.78 -6.34
C LEU A 14 -1.68 0.86 -7.37
N GLU A 15 -1.55 1.18 -8.66
CA GLU A 15 -2.07 0.33 -9.74
C GLU A 15 -1.33 -1.01 -9.80
N GLU A 16 -0.02 -1.01 -9.56
CA GLU A 16 0.81 -2.21 -9.56
C GLU A 16 0.44 -3.17 -8.43
N ILE A 17 0.30 -2.71 -7.18
CA ILE A 17 -0.10 -3.61 -6.07
C ILE A 17 -1.47 -4.25 -6.31
N ALA A 18 -2.42 -3.51 -6.89
CA ALA A 18 -3.73 -4.05 -7.25
C ALA A 18 -3.65 -5.06 -8.41
N THR A 19 -2.71 -4.86 -9.33
CA THR A 19 -2.45 -5.77 -10.46
C THR A 19 -1.79 -7.06 -9.99
N LEU A 20 -0.77 -6.98 -9.13
CA LEU A 20 -0.07 -8.13 -8.58
C LEU A 20 -0.91 -8.90 -7.55
N SER A 21 -1.82 -8.20 -6.86
CA SER A 21 -2.66 -8.76 -5.80
C SER A 21 -4.14 -8.44 -6.07
N PRO A 22 -4.74 -9.03 -7.11
CA PRO A 22 -6.11 -8.70 -7.49
C PRO A 22 -7.12 -9.12 -6.42
N GLY A 23 -8.07 -8.24 -6.14
CA GLY A 23 -9.14 -8.51 -5.19
C GLY A 23 -9.91 -7.26 -4.76
N LYS A 24 -10.84 -7.45 -3.83
CA LYS A 24 -11.71 -6.39 -3.30
C LYS A 24 -11.87 -6.51 -1.79
N SER A 25 -10.90 -7.13 -1.13
CA SER A 25 -10.95 -7.36 0.32
C SER A 25 -10.35 -6.18 1.08
N VAL A 26 -9.41 -5.44 0.48
CA VAL A 26 -8.73 -4.29 1.09
C VAL A 26 -8.78 -3.09 0.15
N GLU A 27 -9.15 -1.94 0.68
CA GLU A 27 -9.02 -0.64 0.01
C GLU A 27 -7.73 0.03 0.47
N ILE A 28 -6.86 0.39 -0.48
CA ILE A 28 -5.61 1.10 -0.21
C ILE A 28 -5.78 2.53 -0.72
N ARG A 29 -5.55 3.52 0.14
CA ARG A 29 -5.73 4.94 -0.12
C ARG A 29 -4.44 5.71 0.09
N VAL A 30 -4.10 6.53 -0.90
CA VAL A 30 -3.03 7.53 -0.76
C VAL A 30 -3.65 8.89 -1.06
N PRO A 31 -3.87 9.74 -0.04
CA PRO A 31 -4.52 11.04 -0.20
C PRO A 31 -3.88 11.89 -1.31
N TYR A 32 -4.72 12.53 -2.12
CA TYR A 32 -4.32 13.35 -3.27
C TYR A 32 -3.60 12.60 -4.42
N VAL A 33 -3.49 11.27 -4.34
CA VAL A 33 -2.86 10.42 -5.36
C VAL A 33 -3.91 9.49 -5.99
N GLY A 34 -4.61 8.70 -5.18
CA GLY A 34 -5.63 7.75 -5.61
C GLY A 34 -6.01 6.70 -4.56
N ALA A 35 -6.88 5.78 -4.95
CA ALA A 35 -7.25 4.62 -4.15
C ALA A 35 -7.49 3.40 -5.05
N VAL A 36 -7.16 2.21 -4.57
CA VAL A 36 -7.38 0.94 -5.28
C VAL A 36 -7.99 -0.11 -4.36
N GLN A 37 -8.64 -1.09 -4.98
CA GLN A 37 -9.10 -2.30 -4.32
C GLN A 37 -8.12 -3.43 -4.67
N ALA A 38 -7.64 -4.13 -3.66
CA ALA A 38 -6.67 -5.20 -3.82
C ALA A 38 -6.96 -6.33 -2.83
N ILE A 39 -6.15 -7.39 -2.94
CA ILE A 39 -6.08 -8.55 -2.05
C ILE A 39 -7.34 -9.42 -2.14
N ALA A 40 -7.11 -10.68 -2.48
CA ALA A 40 -8.16 -11.69 -2.50
C ALA A 40 -8.70 -11.94 -1.09
N GLY A 41 -9.99 -12.18 -0.97
CA GLY A 41 -10.63 -12.47 0.30
C GLY A 41 -12.11 -12.14 0.30
N PRO A 42 -12.82 -12.53 1.37
CA PRO A 42 -14.21 -12.17 1.53
C PRO A 42 -14.33 -10.64 1.57
N ARG A 43 -15.34 -10.15 0.85
CA ARG A 43 -15.76 -8.75 0.96
C ARG A 43 -16.40 -8.54 2.33
N HIS A 44 -16.27 -7.36 2.92
CA HIS A 44 -17.01 -7.04 4.14
C HIS A 44 -18.49 -7.27 3.95
N THR A 45 -19.08 -7.89 4.97
CA THR A 45 -20.51 -7.98 5.13
C THR A 45 -20.95 -6.91 6.12
N ARG A 46 -22.25 -6.64 6.16
CA ARG A 46 -22.84 -5.65 7.07
C ARG A 46 -22.47 -6.01 8.52
N GLY A 47 -21.79 -5.11 9.23
CA GLY A 47 -21.41 -5.27 10.63
C GLY A 47 -19.91 -5.38 10.91
N THR A 48 -19.07 -5.66 9.90
CA THR A 48 -17.60 -5.60 10.04
C THR A 48 -17.06 -4.32 9.41
N PRO A 49 -16.15 -3.58 10.08
CA PRO A 49 -15.50 -2.42 9.49
C PRO A 49 -14.80 -2.78 8.17
N PRO A 50 -14.82 -1.89 7.15
CA PRO A 50 -14.08 -2.13 5.92
C PRO A 50 -12.58 -2.24 6.21
N ASN A 51 -11.87 -3.07 5.42
CA ASN A 51 -10.42 -3.22 5.49
C ASN A 51 -9.88 -2.06 4.67
N VAL A 52 -9.42 -1.02 5.36
CA VAL A 52 -8.91 0.19 4.73
C VAL A 52 -7.51 0.41 5.25
N VAL A 53 -6.61 0.70 4.32
CA VAL A 53 -5.25 1.14 4.57
C VAL A 53 -5.15 2.56 3.99
N GLU A 54 -4.81 3.54 4.82
CA GLU A 54 -4.57 4.93 4.42
C GLU A 54 -3.14 5.32 4.78
N ILE A 55 -2.39 5.83 3.79
CA ILE A 55 -0.94 6.10 3.89
C ILE A 55 -0.64 7.39 3.11
N ASP A 56 0.21 8.28 3.64
CA ASP A 56 0.66 9.44 2.87
C ASP A 56 1.57 9.05 1.69
N LEU A 57 1.75 9.97 0.73
CA LEU A 57 2.50 9.68 -0.50
C LEU A 57 3.97 9.32 -0.25
N ASP A 58 4.63 9.97 0.71
CA ASP A 58 6.05 9.72 0.95
C ASP A 58 6.25 8.37 1.64
N THR A 59 5.45 8.07 2.67
CA THR A 59 5.47 6.75 3.33
C THR A 59 5.08 5.63 2.36
N TRP A 60 4.11 5.86 1.47
CA TRP A 60 3.72 4.89 0.45
C TRP A 60 4.90 4.55 -0.48
N LEU A 61 5.59 5.57 -1.00
CA LEU A 61 6.75 5.35 -1.86
C LEU A 61 7.86 4.59 -1.12
N ASP A 62 8.19 4.98 0.12
CA ASP A 62 9.21 4.31 0.93
C ASP A 62 8.88 2.84 1.16
N LEU A 63 7.62 2.51 1.46
CA LEU A 63 7.13 1.13 1.60
C LEU A 63 7.24 0.34 0.29
N THR A 64 6.89 0.95 -0.85
CA THR A 64 6.88 0.26 -2.15
C THR A 64 8.27 -0.16 -2.63
N VAL A 65 9.31 0.54 -2.20
CA VAL A 65 10.72 0.22 -2.51
C VAL A 65 11.46 -0.44 -1.36
N GLY A 66 10.83 -0.55 -0.18
CA GLY A 66 11.40 -1.20 1.00
C GLY A 66 12.41 -0.34 1.76
N ALA A 67 12.30 0.99 1.66
CA ALA A 67 13.09 1.92 2.47
C ALA A 67 12.64 1.96 3.94
N VAL A 68 11.37 1.65 4.19
CA VAL A 68 10.80 1.40 5.52
C VAL A 68 10.02 0.08 5.49
N SER A 69 10.02 -0.66 6.58
CA SER A 69 9.17 -1.85 6.70
C SER A 69 7.72 -1.46 7.00
N TRP A 70 6.80 -2.39 6.73
CA TRP A 70 5.40 -2.20 7.09
C TRP A 70 5.22 -1.98 8.60
N ASP A 71 5.81 -2.86 9.41
CA ASP A 71 5.69 -2.82 10.86
C ASP A 71 6.25 -1.51 11.43
N ASP A 72 7.42 -1.06 10.96
CA ASP A 72 8.01 0.21 11.40
C ASP A 72 7.11 1.41 11.06
N ALA A 73 6.45 1.39 9.89
CA ALA A 73 5.56 2.48 9.48
C ALA A 73 4.24 2.48 10.28
N VAL A 74 3.71 1.31 10.62
CA VAL A 74 2.55 1.16 11.51
C VAL A 74 2.88 1.63 12.93
N ASP A 75 4.00 1.16 13.49
CA ASP A 75 4.45 1.52 14.84
C ASP A 75 4.75 3.02 14.97
N ALA A 76 5.24 3.64 13.89
CA ALA A 76 5.43 5.09 13.81
C ALA A 76 4.12 5.88 13.60
N GLY A 77 2.97 5.23 13.50
CA GLY A 77 1.68 5.87 13.27
C GLY A 77 1.51 6.50 11.88
N LYS A 78 2.34 6.10 10.90
CA LYS A 78 2.30 6.61 9.52
C LYS A 78 1.30 5.88 8.62
N VAL A 79 0.77 4.75 9.10
CA VAL A 79 -0.21 3.93 8.40
C VAL A 79 -1.48 3.85 9.23
N GLY A 80 -2.59 4.31 8.66
CA GLY A 80 -3.92 4.06 9.19
C GLY A 80 -4.45 2.74 8.66
N ALA A 81 -4.42 1.68 9.48
CA ALA A 81 -4.96 0.36 9.12
C ALA A 81 -6.22 0.06 9.96
N SER A 82 -7.34 -0.20 9.30
CA SER A 82 -8.61 -0.56 9.94
C SER A 82 -9.16 -1.84 9.33
N GLY A 83 -9.58 -2.79 10.15
CA GLY A 83 -10.10 -4.10 9.71
C GLY A 83 -9.04 -5.21 9.73
N VAL A 84 -9.50 -6.45 9.93
CA VAL A 84 -8.64 -7.62 10.23
C VAL A 84 -7.72 -8.06 9.07
N ARG A 85 -7.90 -7.53 7.86
CA ARG A 85 -7.04 -7.80 6.70
C ARG A 85 -6.32 -6.56 6.18
N ALA A 86 -6.37 -5.44 6.90
CA ALA A 86 -5.66 -4.22 6.52
C ALA A 86 -4.16 -4.33 6.84
N ASP A 87 -3.51 -5.33 6.27
CA ASP A 87 -2.08 -5.63 6.42
C ASP A 87 -1.47 -5.82 5.03
N LEU A 88 -0.53 -4.96 4.68
CA LEU A 88 0.18 -5.02 3.39
C LEU A 88 1.60 -5.61 3.50
N SER A 89 2.03 -6.08 4.68
CA SER A 89 3.40 -6.58 4.93
C SER A 89 3.82 -7.68 3.95
N ALA A 90 2.93 -8.60 3.63
CA ALA A 90 3.18 -9.70 2.70
C ALA A 90 3.21 -9.29 1.21
N TYR A 91 2.78 -8.07 0.91
CA TYR A 91 2.63 -7.54 -0.46
C TYR A 91 3.65 -6.43 -0.77
N LEU A 92 4.48 -6.07 0.20
CA LEU A 92 5.49 -5.02 0.10
C LEU A 92 6.88 -5.57 0.46
N PRO A 93 7.96 -5.01 -0.09
CA PRO A 93 8.00 -4.00 -1.15
C PRO A 93 7.65 -4.57 -2.53
N LEU A 94 7.10 -3.72 -3.41
CA LEU A 94 6.78 -4.07 -4.81
C LEU A 94 8.04 -4.11 -5.68
N PHE A 95 8.94 -3.15 -5.46
CA PHE A 95 10.13 -2.93 -6.29
C PHE A 95 11.38 -3.16 -5.44
N ARG A 96 11.80 -4.42 -5.32
CA ARG A 96 13.11 -4.71 -4.73
C ARG A 96 14.19 -4.27 -5.71
N GLY A 97 15.03 -3.32 -5.31
CA GLY A 97 16.25 -3.05 -6.06
C GLY A 97 17.05 -4.35 -6.21
N SER A 98 17.45 -4.70 -7.43
CA SER A 98 18.39 -5.79 -7.62
C SER A 98 19.64 -5.46 -6.80
N LYS A 99 20.01 -6.32 -5.84
CA LYS A 99 21.41 -6.45 -5.49
C LYS A 99 22.08 -7.11 -6.69
N ASN A 100 22.45 -6.33 -7.70
CA ASN A 100 23.44 -6.78 -8.67
C ASN A 100 24.77 -6.88 -7.91
N GLY A 101 24.97 -8.03 -7.27
CA GLY A 101 26.27 -8.54 -6.87
C GLY A 101 26.73 -9.49 -7.96
N ILE A 102 27.90 -9.18 -8.50
CA ILE A 102 28.73 -9.97 -9.42
C ILE A 102 28.81 -11.44 -8.99
#